data_AF-A0A2V9F8R8-F1
#
_entry.id   AF-A0A2V9F8R8-F1
#
_cell.length_a   1.000
_cell.length_b   1.000
_cell.length_c   1.000
_cell.angle_alpha   90.00
_cell.angle_beta   90.00
_cell.angle_gamma   90.00
#
_symmetry.space_group_name_H-M   'P 1'
#
loop_
_entity.id
_entity.type
_entity.pdbx_description
1 polymer ?
#
loop_
_entity_poly.entity_id
_entity_poly.type
_entity_poly.pdbx_seq_one_letter_code
_entity_poly.pdbx_strand_id
1 'polypeptide(L)' 'MHEMFLTETAKVADIVFPAASAYEKDGTVTNTSGEVQMLHKGAEVMGPRGDFDLLKILSHQLEKLGRGKAFHY' A
#
# COMPACT_ATOMS: atom_id res chain seq x y z
N MET A 1 10.25 -1.46 1.20
CA MET A 1 9.49 -1.20 2.45
C MET A 1 8.39 -0.20 2.15
N HIS A 2 7.16 -0.38 2.65
CA HIS A 2 6.00 0.49 2.37
C HIS A 2 5.74 1.36 3.59
N GLU A 3 5.73 2.68 3.45
CA GLU A 3 5.66 3.54 4.62
C GLU A 3 5.14 4.94 4.30
N MET A 4 4.45 5.53 5.28
CA MET A 4 3.89 6.88 5.18
C MET A 4 4.90 7.96 5.60
N PHE A 5 5.83 7.65 6.52
CA PHE A 5 6.83 8.57 7.06
C PHE A 5 8.22 7.94 7.15
N LEU A 6 9.30 8.72 7.28
CA LEU A 6 10.62 8.11 7.45
C LEU A 6 10.80 7.52 8.87
N THR A 7 10.41 6.25 9.05
CA THR A 7 10.53 5.50 10.30
C THR A 7 11.94 4.92 10.48
N GLU A 8 12.29 4.46 11.68
CA GLU A 8 13.59 3.81 11.92
C GLU A 8 13.81 2.59 11.00
N THR A 9 12.74 1.83 10.72
CA THR A 9 12.78 0.73 9.75
C THR A 9 13.00 1.24 8.32
N ALA A 10 12.41 2.38 7.95
CA ALA A 10 12.62 2.99 6.63
C ALA A 10 14.08 3.45 6.45
N LYS A 11 14.73 3.94 7.51
CA LYS A 11 16.12 4.43 7.46
C LYS A 11 17.14 3.35 7.13
N VAL A 12 16.85 2.09 7.47
CA VAL A 12 17.74 0.94 7.19
C VAL A 12 17.32 0.14 5.96
N ALA A 13 16.27 0.56 5.24
CA ALA A 13 15.81 -0.11 4.04
C ALA A 13 16.51 0.44 2.79
N ASP A 14 16.89 -0.44 1.85
CA ASP A 14 17.47 -0.01 0.58
C ASP A 14 16.47 0.77 -0.29
N ILE A 15 15.19 0.39 -0.22
CA ILE A 15 14.10 0.98 -1.00
C ILE A 15 12.88 1.19 -0.11
N VAL A 16 12.36 2.42 -0.15
CA VAL A 16 11.12 2.84 0.52
C VAL A 16 10.11 3.30 -0.52
N PHE A 17 8.90 2.76 -0.47
CA PHE A 17 7.76 3.14 -1.30
C PHE A 17 6.80 4.01 -0.49
N PRO A 18 6.34 5.16 -1.02
CA PRO A 18 5.38 6.03 -0.33
C PRO A 18 4.01 5.37 -0.27
N ALA A 19 3.58 4.99 0.92
CA ALA A 19 2.30 4.32 1.15
C ALA A 19 1.20 5.32 1.55
N ALA A 20 -0.01 5.11 1.05
CA ALA A 20 -1.18 5.91 1.38
C ALA A 20 -1.70 5.59 2.79
N SER A 21 -2.06 6.63 3.53
CA SER A 21 -2.72 6.54 4.84
C SER A 21 -4.14 5.97 4.73
N ALA A 22 -4.75 5.65 5.87
CA ALA A 22 -6.14 5.18 5.94
C ALA A 22 -7.17 6.21 5.42
N TYR A 23 -6.83 7.50 5.39
CA TYR A 23 -7.72 8.57 4.91
C TYR A 23 -7.52 8.89 3.42
N GLU A 24 -6.53 8.27 2.78
CA GLU A 24 -6.18 8.49 1.37
C GLU A 24 -6.57 7.30 0.48
N LYS A 25 -7.18 6.26 1.05
CA LYS A 25 -7.62 5.06 0.34
C LYS A 25 -8.97 4.57 0.85
N ASP A 26 -9.69 3.88 -0.03
CA ASP A 26 -10.90 3.17 0.35
C ASP A 26 -10.57 1.78 0.91
N GLY A 27 -11.39 1.30 1.84
CA GLY A 27 -11.23 -0.03 2.41
C GLY A 27 -12.10 -0.27 3.62
N THR A 28 -11.73 -1.26 4.41
CA THR A 28 -12.39 -1.58 5.67
C THR A 28 -11.37 -1.88 6.75
N VAL A 29 -11.71 -1.57 7.99
CA VAL A 29 -10.94 -1.95 9.18
C VAL A 29 -11.89 -2.51 10.23
N THR A 30 -11.42 -3.48 11.00
CA THR A 30 -12.18 -4.01 12.14
C THR A 30 -11.55 -3.51 13.43
N ASN A 31 -12.35 -2.92 14.32
CA ASN A 31 -11.86 -2.43 15.62
C ASN A 31 -11.76 -3.56 16.67
N THR A 32 -11.26 -3.23 17.87
CA THR A 32 -11.13 -4.19 18.97
C THR A 32 -12.47 -4.77 19.45
N SER A 33 -13.58 -4.07 19.23
CA SER A 33 -14.94 -4.55 19.52
C SER A 33 -15.50 -5.50 18.45
N GLY A 34 -14.76 -5.75 17.37
CA GLY A 34 -15.19 -6.60 16.25
C GLY A 34 -16.07 -5.88 15.21
N GLU A 35 -16.20 -4.55 15.28
CA GLU A 35 -17.03 -3.79 14.36
C GLU A 35 -16.24 -3.47 13.09
N VAL A 36 -16.83 -3.75 11.93
CA VAL A 36 -16.29 -3.37 10.63
C VAL A 36 -16.64 -1.92 10.35
N GLN A 37 -15.63 -1.11 10.08
CA GLN A 37 -15.73 0.30 9.73
C GLN A 37 -15.25 0.50 8.30
N MET A 38 -16.03 1.26 7.53
CA MET A 38 -15.66 1.66 6.17
C MET A 38 -14.64 2.80 6.25
N LEU A 39 -13.53 2.63 5.55
CA LEU A 39 -12.61 3.71 5.23
C LEU A 39 -13.01 4.31 3.89
N HIS A 40 -13.20 5.62 3.89
CA HIS A 40 -13.45 6.39 2.68
C HIS A 40 -12.29 7.35 2.45
N LYS A 41 -11.87 7.43 1.21
CA LYS A 41 -10.88 8.40 0.77
C LYS A 41 -11.40 9.82 0.98
N GLY A 42 -10.72 10.60 1.82
CA GLY A 42 -11.08 11.98 2.13
C GLY A 42 -10.53 13.01 1.14
N ALA A 43 -9.41 12.71 0.47
CA ALA A 43 -8.80 13.58 -0.53
C ALA A 43 -8.00 12.79 -1.57
N GLU A 44 -7.93 13.33 -2.79
CA GLU A 44 -6.97 12.90 -3.80
C GLU A 44 -5.61 13.52 -3.54
N VAL A 45 -4.59 12.66 -3.36
CA VAL A 45 -3.21 13.08 -3.09
C VAL A 45 -2.26 12.55 -4.16
N MET A 46 -1.29 13.37 -4.55
CA MET A 46 -0.27 12.98 -5.52
C MET A 46 0.90 12.27 -4.83
N GLY A 47 1.34 11.14 -5.38
CA GLY A 47 2.52 10.40 -4.90
C GLY A 47 2.17 9.06 -4.25
N PRO A 48 1.50 9.02 -3.09
CA PRO A 48 1.20 7.79 -2.38
C PRO A 48 0.29 6.84 -3.18
N ARG A 49 0.38 5.56 -2.84
CA ARG A 49 -0.48 4.48 -3.36
C ARG A 49 -0.88 3.55 -2.22
N GLY A 50 -2.01 2.87 -2.35
CA GLY A 50 -2.37 1.81 -1.41
C GLY A 50 -1.33 0.68 -1.45
N ASP A 51 -1.12 0.02 -0.32
CA ASP A 51 -0.15 -1.09 -0.21
C ASP A 51 -0.43 -2.19 -1.24
N PHE A 52 -1.70 -2.50 -1.46
CA PHE A 52 -2.11 -3.50 -2.44
C PHE A 52 -1.82 -3.06 -3.88
N ASP A 53 -2.01 -1.77 -4.20
CA ASP A 53 -1.65 -1.23 -5.52
C ASP A 53 -0.14 -1.32 -5.75
N LEU A 54 0.67 -0.97 -4.74
CA LEU A 54 2.12 -1.09 -4.79
C LEU A 54 2.55 -2.55 -5.02
N LEU A 55 1.95 -3.51 -4.30
CA LEU A 55 2.20 -4.93 -4.48
C LEU A 55 1.80 -5.41 -5.88
N LYS A 56 0.65 -4.97 -6.40
CA LYS A 56 0.19 -5.28 -7.75
C LYS A 56 1.14 -4.73 -8.81
N ILE A 57 1.58 -3.48 -8.67
CA ILE A 57 2.57 -2.86 -9.56
C ILE A 57 3.85 -3.68 -9.56
N LEU A 58 4.40 -3.98 -8.37
CA LEU A 58 5.62 -4.79 -8.22
C LEU A 58 5.47 -6.17 -8.87
N SER A 59 4.34 -6.83 -8.60
CA SER A 59 3.98 -8.12 -9.18
C SER A 59 4.01 -8.09 -10.71
N HIS A 60 3.41 -7.08 -11.34
CA HIS A 60 3.47 -6.92 -12.80
C HIS A 60 4.89 -6.63 -13.32
N GLN A 61 5.72 -5.88 -12.58
CA GLN A 61 7.12 -5.67 -12.98
C GLN A 61 7.92 -6.97 -12.90
N LEU A 62 7.70 -7.79 -11.87
CA LEU A 62 8.37 -9.09 -11.72
C LEU A 62 7.97 -10.06 -12.84
N GLU A 63 6.70 -10.11 -13.22
CA GLU A 63 6.23 -10.91 -14.37
C GLU A 63 6.90 -10.49 -15.68
N LYS A 64 7.04 -9.18 -15.94
CA LYS A 64 7.78 -8.68 -17.12
C LYS A 64 9.24 -9.10 -17.13
N LEU A 65 9.84 -9.30 -15.96
CA LEU A 65 11.19 -9.82 -15.80
C LEU A 65 11.25 -11.36 -15.82
N GLY A 66 10.13 -12.05 -16.06
CA GLY A 66 10.03 -13.51 -16.07
C GLY A 66 10.09 -14.14 -14.67
N ARG A 67 9.88 -13.37 -13.61
CA ARG A 67 10.03 -13.80 -12.20
C ARG A 67 8.68 -14.01 -11.52
N GLY A 68 7.91 -14.97 -12.02
CA GLY A 68 6.60 -15.33 -11.49
C GLY A 68 5.44 -14.83 -12.34
N LYS A 69 4.22 -14.95 -11.81
CA LYS A 69 2.96 -14.56 -12.48
C LYS A 69 2.30 -13.44 -11.70
N ALA A 70 1.75 -12.45 -12.41
CA ALA A 70 1.16 -11.30 -11.74
C ALA A 70 -0.21 -11.58 -11.12
N PHE A 71 -0.55 -10.80 -10.08
CA PHE A 71 -1.92 -10.70 -9.56
C PHE A 71 -2.81 -9.97 -10.57
N HIS A 72 -3.94 -10.58 -10.94
CA HIS A 72 -4.89 -10.02 -11.91
C HIS A 72 -6.20 -9.54 -11.26
N TYR A 73 -6.18 -9.26 -9.95
CA TYR A 73 -7.31 -8.67 -9.23
C TYR A 73 -7.34 -7.14 -9.41
#